data_AF-A0A3E0HE54-F1
#
_entry.id   AF-A0A3E0HE54-F1
#
_cell.length_a   1.000
_cell.length_b   1.000
_cell.length_c   1.000
_cell.angle_alpha   90.00
_cell.angle_beta   90.00
_cell.angle_gamma   90.00
#
_symmetry.space_group_name_H-M   'P 1'
#
loop_
_entity.id
_entity.type
_entity.pdbx_description
1 polymer ?
#
loop_
_entity_poly.entity_id
_entity_poly.type
_entity_poly.pdbx_seq_one_letter_code
_entity_poly.pdbx_strand_id
1 'polypeptide(L)'
;MKYNIFKMKIDNEKLNNTLLKELKIIETTSHFLHTDLYPENQDREYGVAKYTFENFWDLKNEYEFITDAKISSSYPFFKDDIDKAKRENNNESSETTNILEQLYLNETFDYDLFGNMLSNWKEFKLEAIEVDRIDNNKKRIHYRGVQITEYPYFSETGVEVITLLVINGYKKNELFYKQLMAESKSLLNEEKYKLSYFLVYSSLENYVNKKLNSENEEERFEDKLKKLCKKNISNLNSHQIYSSIISEFKDYTTVRNDIAHGKKDLVITNKEVTMFFNYVLLLVIINETSIKTFKEIYEIYE
;
A
#
# COMPACT_ATOMS: atom_id res chain seq x y z
N MET A 1 -27.63 6.52 -1.41
CA MET A 1 -26.85 7.56 -2.11
C MET A 1 -26.75 7.23 -3.60
N LYS A 2 -26.92 8.18 -4.55
CA LYS A 2 -26.81 7.91 -6.00
C LYS A 2 -25.33 7.79 -6.44
N TYR A 3 -25.06 7.03 -7.51
CA TYR A 3 -23.69 6.79 -7.99
C TYR A 3 -22.92 8.06 -8.36
N ASN A 4 -23.55 9.02 -9.06
CA ASN A 4 -22.87 10.27 -9.42
C ASN A 4 -22.49 11.09 -8.18
N ILE A 5 -23.31 11.08 -7.13
CA ILE A 5 -23.00 11.74 -5.86
C ILE A 5 -21.85 11.03 -5.17
N PHE A 6 -21.87 9.68 -5.17
CA PHE A 6 -20.78 8.87 -4.63
C PHE A 6 -19.44 9.20 -5.33
N LYS A 7 -19.41 9.19 -6.67
CA LYS A 7 -18.21 9.55 -7.47
C LYS A 7 -17.67 10.95 -7.16
N MET A 8 -18.53 11.91 -6.82
CA MET A 8 -18.10 13.28 -6.49
C MET A 8 -17.53 13.43 -5.08
N LYS A 9 -17.88 12.52 -4.16
CA LYS A 9 -17.50 12.61 -2.74
C LYS A 9 -16.26 11.81 -2.37
N ILE A 10 -15.81 10.94 -3.26
CA ILE A 10 -14.71 10.02 -2.99
C ILE A 10 -13.48 10.42 -3.80
N ASP A 11 -12.31 10.20 -3.21
CA ASP A 11 -11.09 10.07 -3.95
C ASP A 11 -10.99 8.64 -4.51
N ASN A 12 -10.76 8.49 -5.82
CA ASN A 12 -10.80 7.18 -6.46
C ASN A 12 -9.61 6.29 -6.07
N GLU A 13 -8.46 6.88 -5.73
CA GLU A 13 -7.29 6.11 -5.28
C GLU A 13 -7.47 5.66 -3.84
N LYS A 14 -8.02 6.53 -2.97
CA LYS A 14 -8.40 6.15 -1.61
C LYS A 14 -9.50 5.08 -1.64
N LEU A 15 -10.49 5.18 -2.54
CA LEU A 15 -11.53 4.14 -2.70
C LEU A 15 -10.91 2.78 -3.04
N ASN A 16 -9.97 2.71 -4.00
CA ASN A 16 -9.29 1.46 -4.35
C ASN A 16 -8.67 0.81 -3.09
N ASN A 17 -7.94 1.58 -2.30
CA ASN A 17 -7.28 1.07 -1.09
C ASN A 17 -8.31 0.60 -0.04
N THR A 18 -9.40 1.35 0.17
CA THR A 18 -10.49 0.94 1.06
C THR A 18 -11.10 -0.40 0.61
N LEU A 19 -11.45 -0.53 -0.68
CA LEU A 19 -12.09 -1.75 -1.18
C LEU A 19 -11.12 -2.95 -1.19
N LEU A 20 -9.83 -2.74 -1.49
CA LEU A 20 -8.82 -3.79 -1.40
C LEU A 20 -8.68 -4.33 0.03
N LYS A 21 -8.74 -3.46 1.05
CA LYS A 21 -8.73 -3.86 2.46
C LYS A 21 -9.99 -4.62 2.85
N GLU A 22 -11.16 -4.10 2.48
CA GLU A 22 -12.46 -4.73 2.75
C GLU A 22 -12.54 -6.14 2.14
N LEU A 23 -12.01 -6.32 0.93
CA LEU A 23 -11.93 -7.62 0.26
C LEU A 23 -10.81 -8.54 0.80
N LYS A 24 -10.04 -8.09 1.79
CA LYS A 24 -8.86 -8.78 2.33
C LYS A 24 -7.90 -9.17 1.20
N ILE A 25 -7.65 -8.22 0.30
CA ILE A 25 -6.65 -8.32 -0.78
C ILE A 25 -5.35 -7.68 -0.32
N ILE A 26 -5.42 -6.59 0.42
CA ILE A 26 -4.24 -6.02 1.09
C ILE A 26 -4.51 -5.92 2.57
N GLU A 27 -3.45 -5.95 3.35
CA GLU A 27 -3.46 -5.69 4.78
C GLU A 27 -2.56 -4.50 5.09
N THR A 28 -2.89 -3.79 6.18
CA THR A 28 -2.06 -2.72 6.73
C THR A 28 -1.29 -3.27 7.91
N THR A 29 0.02 -3.09 7.88
CA THR A 29 0.95 -3.53 8.92
C THR A 29 1.89 -2.39 9.26
N SER A 30 2.26 -2.29 10.51
CA SER A 30 3.23 -1.31 11.00
C SER A 30 4.53 -2.00 11.35
N HIS A 31 5.66 -1.40 10.97
CA HIS A 31 7.00 -1.92 11.19
C HIS A 31 7.88 -0.85 11.82
N PHE A 32 8.62 -1.23 12.86
CA PHE A 32 9.70 -0.39 13.40
C PHE A 32 10.99 -0.82 12.74
N LEU A 33 11.65 0.11 12.04
CA LEU A 33 12.85 -0.17 11.27
C LEU A 33 13.97 0.78 11.69
N HIS A 34 15.18 0.25 11.79
CA HIS A 34 16.36 1.09 11.94
C HIS A 34 16.60 1.85 10.63
N THR A 35 16.82 3.15 10.74
CA THR A 35 17.08 4.05 9.62
C THR A 35 18.55 4.35 9.56
N ASP A 36 19.15 3.95 8.45
CA ASP A 36 20.51 4.30 8.12
C ASP A 36 20.54 5.72 7.53
N LEU A 37 21.32 6.58 8.16
CA LEU A 37 21.47 8.00 7.79
C LEU A 37 22.78 8.27 7.04
N TYR A 38 23.57 7.25 6.68
CA TYR A 38 24.89 7.43 6.07
C TYR A 38 24.74 8.24 4.76
N PRO A 39 25.37 9.43 4.66
CA PRO A 39 25.20 10.29 3.50
C PRO A 39 25.93 9.75 2.28
N GLU A 40 25.36 9.98 1.09
CA GLU A 40 25.94 9.53 -0.18
C GLU A 40 27.19 10.33 -0.58
N ASN A 41 27.26 11.61 -0.19
CA ASN A 41 28.37 12.52 -0.52
C ASN A 41 29.06 12.99 0.77
N GLN A 42 30.31 12.59 0.95
CA GLN A 42 31.17 13.08 2.04
C GLN A 42 31.96 14.31 1.60
N ASP A 43 31.28 15.42 1.28
CA ASP A 43 31.98 16.70 1.26
C ASP A 43 32.22 17.10 2.73
N ARG A 44 33.47 16.90 3.17
CA ARG A 44 33.89 17.08 4.55
C ARG A 44 34.07 18.56 4.86
N GLU A 45 32.97 19.25 5.13
CA GLU A 45 33.02 20.58 5.72
C GLU A 45 33.11 20.48 7.24
N TYR A 46 34.06 21.21 7.83
CA TYR A 46 34.17 21.34 9.28
C TYR A 46 33.04 22.23 9.81
N GLY A 47 32.25 21.72 10.76
CA GLY A 47 31.13 22.43 11.39
C GLY A 47 29.77 21.75 11.16
N VAL A 48 28.69 22.45 11.53
CA VAL A 48 27.31 22.01 11.29
C VAL A 48 27.03 22.03 9.80
N ALA A 49 26.77 20.87 9.22
CA ALA A 49 26.45 20.73 7.80
C ALA A 49 25.14 19.96 7.60
N LYS A 50 24.55 20.18 6.42
CA LYS A 50 23.32 19.52 5.98
C LYS A 50 23.69 18.33 5.11
N TYR A 51 23.24 17.15 5.52
CA TYR A 51 23.56 15.88 4.86
C TYR A 51 22.28 15.25 4.31
N THR A 52 22.34 14.82 3.05
CA THR A 52 21.29 14.03 2.39
C THR A 52 21.72 12.57 2.34
N PHE A 53 20.76 11.67 2.53
CA PHE A 53 20.96 10.24 2.41
C PHE A 53 19.83 9.59 1.61
N GLU A 54 20.17 8.58 0.82
CA GLU A 54 19.24 7.64 0.19
C GLU A 54 19.67 6.22 0.59
N ASN A 55 18.73 5.43 1.08
CA ASN A 55 19.00 4.06 1.51
C ASN A 55 17.73 3.21 1.34
N PHE A 56 17.74 1.97 1.81
CA PHE A 56 16.60 1.08 1.69
C PHE A 56 16.43 0.15 2.89
N TRP A 57 15.18 -0.24 3.14
CA TRP A 57 14.84 -1.36 4.00
C TRP A 57 14.57 -2.60 3.14
N ASP A 58 15.10 -3.75 3.57
CA ASP A 58 14.84 -5.05 2.96
C ASP A 58 13.78 -5.79 3.77
N LEU A 59 12.62 -6.06 3.14
CA LEU A 59 11.44 -6.64 3.80
C LEU A 59 11.32 -8.15 3.56
N LYS A 60 12.45 -8.83 3.30
CA LYS A 60 12.64 -10.29 3.28
C LYS A 60 11.36 -11.13 3.14
N ASN A 61 10.82 -11.21 1.93
CA ASN A 61 9.68 -12.08 1.56
C ASN A 61 8.42 -11.99 2.44
N GLU A 62 8.25 -10.95 3.25
CA GLU A 62 7.04 -10.77 4.06
C GLU A 62 5.82 -10.47 3.21
N TYR A 63 6.04 -9.78 2.08
CA TYR A 63 5.02 -9.38 1.14
C TYR A 63 5.34 -9.96 -0.24
N GLU A 64 4.30 -10.45 -0.90
CA GLU A 64 4.39 -10.79 -2.30
C GLU A 64 4.25 -9.53 -3.17
N PHE A 65 3.40 -8.58 -2.76
CA PHE A 65 3.36 -7.25 -3.37
C PHE A 65 3.12 -6.17 -2.32
N ILE A 66 3.89 -5.10 -2.36
CA ILE A 66 3.69 -3.88 -1.59
C ILE A 66 3.00 -2.89 -2.51
N THR A 67 1.80 -2.47 -2.12
CA THR A 67 0.99 -1.53 -2.92
C THR A 67 1.26 -0.09 -2.54
N ASP A 68 1.54 0.17 -1.27
CA ASP A 68 1.78 1.51 -0.75
C ASP A 68 2.57 1.40 0.56
N ALA A 69 3.39 2.42 0.85
CA ALA A 69 4.18 2.51 2.05
C ALA A 69 4.37 3.96 2.45
N LYS A 70 4.20 4.24 3.74
CA LYS A 70 4.33 5.59 4.28
C LYS A 70 5.06 5.56 5.61
N ILE A 71 5.98 6.49 5.78
CA ILE A 71 6.58 6.78 7.08
C ILE A 71 5.55 7.53 7.93
N SER A 72 5.13 6.92 9.03
CA SER A 72 4.21 7.54 9.99
C SER A 72 4.96 8.52 10.87
N SER A 73 6.14 8.12 11.34
CA SER A 73 6.99 8.93 12.20
C SER A 73 8.43 8.40 12.18
N SER A 74 9.37 9.24 12.61
CA SER A 74 10.78 8.86 12.76
C SER A 74 11.34 9.54 13.99
N TYR A 75 12.00 8.76 14.83
CA TYR A 75 12.42 9.17 16.15
C TYR A 75 13.92 8.93 16.28
N PRO A 76 14.71 9.98 16.51
CA PRO A 76 16.09 9.82 16.92
C PRO A 76 16.12 9.49 18.42
N PHE A 77 17.00 8.57 18.80
CA PHE A 77 17.21 8.12 20.17
C PHE A 77 18.70 8.06 20.47
N PHE A 78 19.09 8.34 21.72
CA PHE A 78 20.39 7.91 22.19
C PHE A 78 20.38 6.42 22.47
N LYS A 79 21.46 5.73 22.09
CA LYS A 79 21.66 4.32 22.36
C LYS A 79 21.53 3.99 23.86
N ASP A 80 22.00 4.87 24.74
CA ASP A 80 21.89 4.69 26.19
C ASP A 80 20.44 4.65 26.68
N ASP A 81 19.55 5.44 26.07
CA ASP A 81 18.12 5.45 26.39
C ASP A 81 17.44 4.16 25.94
N ILE A 82 17.80 3.68 24.74
CA ILE A 82 17.36 2.39 24.21
C ILE A 82 17.81 1.28 25.16
N ASP A 83 19.10 1.24 25.51
CA ASP A 83 19.67 0.22 26.37
C ASP A 83 19.05 0.23 27.77
N LYS A 84 18.72 1.42 28.31
CA LYS A 84 17.96 1.56 29.55
C LYS A 84 16.57 0.95 29.42
N ALA A 85 15.84 1.25 28.33
CA ALA A 85 14.53 0.66 28.08
C ALA A 85 14.60 -0.87 27.95
N LYS A 86 15.67 -1.42 27.35
CA LYS A 86 15.88 -2.89 27.29
C LYS A 86 16.00 -3.51 28.67
N ARG A 87 16.81 -2.88 29.54
CA ARG A 87 17.03 -3.33 30.92
C ARG A 87 15.74 -3.29 31.75
N GLU A 88 14.99 -2.20 31.66
CA GLU A 88 13.74 -2.02 32.42
C GLU A 88 12.65 -3.03 32.01
N ASN A 89 12.71 -3.55 30.78
CA ASN A 89 11.77 -4.54 30.26
C ASN A 89 12.27 -6.00 30.30
N ASN A 90 13.39 -6.29 30.99
CA ASN A 90 14.03 -7.62 31.04
C ASN A 90 14.33 -8.24 29.65
N ASN A 91 14.59 -7.40 28.66
CA ASN A 91 14.68 -7.76 27.24
C ASN A 91 16.08 -7.44 26.65
N GLU A 92 17.15 -7.68 27.41
CA GLU A 92 18.52 -7.30 27.02
C GLU A 92 19.02 -7.99 25.74
N SER A 93 18.41 -9.10 25.32
CA SER A 93 18.81 -9.87 24.14
C SER A 93 17.95 -9.62 22.88
N SER A 94 16.87 -8.85 22.96
CA SER A 94 16.01 -8.59 21.80
C SER A 94 16.48 -7.39 20.97
N GLU A 95 16.22 -7.46 19.66
CA GLU A 95 16.48 -6.33 18.77
C GLU A 95 15.69 -5.09 19.21
N THR A 96 16.31 -3.92 19.12
CA THR A 96 15.73 -2.62 19.50
C THR A 96 14.33 -2.41 18.91
N THR A 97 14.15 -2.76 17.64
CA THR A 97 12.88 -2.64 16.91
C THR A 97 11.76 -3.47 17.55
N ASN A 98 12.07 -4.68 18.03
CA ASN A 98 11.08 -5.56 18.68
C ASN A 98 10.60 -5.00 20.02
N ILE A 99 11.50 -4.35 20.77
CA ILE A 99 11.15 -3.72 22.07
C ILE A 99 10.26 -2.52 21.83
N LEU A 100 10.62 -1.66 20.87
CA LEU A 100 9.80 -0.51 20.51
C LEU A 100 8.44 -0.95 19.95
N GLU A 101 8.39 -2.01 19.15
CA GLU A 101 7.12 -2.58 18.70
C GLU A 101 6.24 -3.03 19.87
N GLN A 102 6.79 -3.76 20.85
CA GLN A 102 6.05 -4.16 22.06
C GLN A 102 5.55 -2.95 22.86
N LEU A 103 6.40 -1.95 23.02
CA LEU A 103 6.10 -0.72 23.74
C LEU A 103 5.03 0.13 23.04
N TYR A 104 5.04 0.15 21.70
CA TYR A 104 4.00 0.76 20.88
C TYR A 104 2.66 0.05 21.04
N LEU A 105 2.67 -1.29 20.92
CA LEU A 105 1.45 -2.11 21.02
C LEU A 105 0.80 -2.07 22.41
N ASN A 106 1.59 -1.84 23.46
CA ASN A 106 1.10 -1.76 24.84
C ASN A 106 0.68 -0.34 25.25
N GLU A 107 0.81 0.66 24.37
CA GLU A 107 0.55 2.09 24.65
C GLU A 107 1.33 2.63 25.87
N THR A 108 2.39 1.93 26.30
CA THR A 108 3.13 2.26 27.52
C THR A 108 4.28 3.22 27.28
N PHE A 109 4.55 3.60 26.03
CA PHE A 109 5.74 4.37 25.68
C PHE A 109 5.39 5.69 25.00
N ASP A 110 5.74 6.76 25.68
CA ASP A 110 5.63 8.12 25.16
C ASP A 110 6.85 8.41 24.27
N TYR A 111 6.69 8.13 22.97
CA TYR A 111 7.69 8.38 21.93
C TYR A 111 8.06 9.86 21.85
N ASP A 112 7.13 10.76 22.19
CA ASP A 112 7.37 12.20 22.20
C ASP A 112 8.23 12.58 23.40
N LEU A 113 8.13 11.91 24.54
CA LEU A 113 8.97 12.16 25.71
C LEU A 113 10.45 11.82 25.47
N PHE A 114 10.72 10.70 24.77
CA PHE A 114 12.09 10.26 24.47
C PHE A 114 12.65 10.89 23.19
N GLY A 115 11.85 11.01 22.14
CA GLY A 115 12.24 11.64 20.87
C GLY A 115 12.44 13.16 20.97
N ASN A 116 11.67 13.86 21.83
CA ASN A 116 11.85 15.30 22.03
C ASN A 116 13.03 15.66 22.93
N MET A 117 13.72 14.71 23.58
CA MET A 117 14.96 15.06 24.30
C MET A 117 16.03 15.61 23.35
N LEU A 118 15.98 15.23 22.06
CA LEU A 118 16.86 15.75 21.01
C LEU A 118 16.37 17.07 20.38
N SER A 119 15.14 17.51 20.62
CA SER A 119 14.63 18.79 20.08
C SER A 119 15.40 20.02 20.62
N ASN A 120 16.11 19.87 21.74
CA ASN A 120 16.99 20.87 22.34
C ASN A 120 18.49 20.65 22.00
N TRP A 121 18.81 19.62 21.22
CA TRP A 121 20.18 19.30 20.84
C TRP A 121 20.57 20.08 19.58
N LYS A 122 21.49 21.03 19.73
CA LYS A 122 21.93 21.91 18.63
C LYS A 122 22.70 21.16 17.54
N GLU A 123 23.30 20.02 17.89
CA GLU A 123 24.28 19.28 17.08
C GLU A 123 23.65 18.16 16.23
N PHE A 124 22.36 17.86 16.40
CA PHE A 124 21.64 16.90 15.57
C PHE A 124 20.18 17.32 15.36
N LYS A 125 19.77 17.39 14.10
CA LYS A 125 18.38 17.59 13.70
C LYS A 125 18.03 16.73 12.50
N LEU A 126 17.01 15.88 12.64
CA LEU A 126 16.39 15.17 11.53
C LEU A 126 15.26 16.04 10.97
N GLU A 127 15.34 16.44 9.70
CA GLU A 127 14.29 17.31 9.10
C GLU A 127 13.10 16.48 8.63
N ALA A 128 13.34 15.48 7.79
CA ALA A 128 12.32 14.58 7.27
C ALA A 128 12.96 13.31 6.71
N ILE A 129 12.21 12.21 6.79
CA ILE A 129 12.46 10.98 6.04
C ILE A 129 11.18 10.67 5.27
N GLU A 130 11.32 10.38 3.99
CA GLU A 130 10.20 10.01 3.13
C GLU A 130 10.50 8.74 2.35
N VAL A 131 9.43 7.99 2.04
CA VAL A 131 9.53 6.88 1.09
C VAL A 131 9.77 7.46 -0.29
N ASP A 132 10.86 7.07 -0.94
CA ASP A 132 11.19 7.49 -2.30
C ASP A 132 10.52 6.58 -3.32
N ARG A 133 10.71 5.26 -3.18
CA ARG A 133 10.12 4.26 -4.09
C ARG A 133 10.00 2.88 -3.46
N ILE A 134 9.13 2.06 -4.04
CA ILE A 134 8.93 0.65 -3.68
C ILE A 134 9.49 -0.22 -4.82
N ASP A 135 10.44 -1.11 -4.51
CA ASP A 135 10.94 -2.12 -5.45
C ASP A 135 10.33 -3.48 -5.09
N ASN A 136 9.23 -3.82 -5.77
CA ASN A 136 8.54 -5.09 -5.58
C ASN A 136 9.31 -6.30 -6.12
N ASN A 137 10.31 -6.12 -6.99
CA ASN A 137 11.12 -7.24 -7.48
C ASN A 137 12.13 -7.66 -6.43
N LYS A 138 12.77 -6.68 -5.76
CA LYS A 138 13.76 -6.92 -4.70
C LYS A 138 13.18 -6.94 -3.29
N LYS A 139 11.88 -6.66 -3.12
CA LYS A 139 11.18 -6.51 -1.82
C LYS A 139 11.82 -5.43 -0.93
N ARG A 140 12.10 -4.28 -1.54
CA ARG A 140 12.77 -3.16 -0.86
C ARG A 140 11.91 -1.91 -0.88
N ILE A 141 12.00 -1.15 0.20
CA ILE A 141 11.46 0.20 0.27
C ILE A 141 12.64 1.15 0.35
N HIS A 142 12.81 1.95 -0.69
CA HIS A 142 13.81 3.00 -0.72
C HIS A 142 13.25 4.22 0.00
N TYR A 143 14.09 4.84 0.80
CA TYR A 143 13.78 6.07 1.51
C TYR A 143 14.92 7.06 1.33
N ARG A 144 14.56 8.32 1.49
CA ARG A 144 15.52 9.42 1.49
C ARG A 144 15.21 10.37 2.63
N GLY A 145 16.22 11.09 3.07
CA GLY A 145 16.03 12.03 4.15
C GLY A 145 17.16 13.04 4.24
N VAL A 146 16.97 13.92 5.22
CA VAL A 146 17.84 15.04 5.45
C VAL A 146 18.10 15.17 6.94
N GLN A 147 19.37 15.29 7.30
CA GLN A 147 19.81 15.58 8.65
C GLN A 147 20.76 16.78 8.66
N ILE A 148 20.82 17.46 9.79
CA ILE A 148 21.75 18.54 10.07
C ILE A 148 22.55 18.08 11.28
N THR A 149 23.87 17.96 11.12
CA THR A 149 24.75 17.52 12.22
C THR A 149 26.18 18.04 12.04
N GLU A 150 27.00 17.98 13.09
CA GLU A 150 28.43 18.29 13.02
C GLU A 150 29.26 17.07 12.60
N TYR A 151 30.33 17.25 11.83
CA TYR A 151 31.29 16.17 11.56
C TYR A 151 32.38 16.14 12.65
N PRO A 152 32.84 14.96 13.17
CA PRO A 152 32.57 13.57 12.77
C PRO A 152 31.52 12.89 13.67
N TYR A 153 30.49 13.61 14.13
CA TYR A 153 29.54 13.10 15.13
C TYR A 153 28.70 11.91 14.63
N PHE A 154 28.72 11.64 13.32
CA PHE A 154 28.02 10.55 12.66
C PHE A 154 28.39 9.15 13.18
N SER A 155 29.62 8.94 13.66
CA SER A 155 30.08 7.62 14.17
C SER A 155 30.21 7.54 15.69
N GLU A 156 30.21 8.67 16.41
CA GLU A 156 30.61 8.73 17.82
C GLU A 156 29.48 9.04 18.80
N THR A 157 28.36 9.60 18.34
CA THR A 157 27.27 10.08 19.23
C THR A 157 26.35 8.98 19.77
N GLY A 158 26.38 7.79 19.18
CA GLY A 158 25.45 6.73 19.56
C GLY A 158 23.98 7.10 19.33
N VAL A 159 23.67 7.99 18.37
CA VAL A 159 22.29 8.29 17.97
C VAL A 159 21.81 7.23 16.98
N GLU A 160 20.70 6.58 17.29
CA GLU A 160 19.99 5.65 16.41
C GLU A 160 18.66 6.30 15.98
N VAL A 161 18.34 6.24 14.68
CA VAL A 161 17.02 6.67 14.20
C VAL A 161 16.17 5.44 13.94
N ILE A 162 15.00 5.42 14.59
CA ILE A 162 13.99 4.38 14.36
C ILE A 162 12.79 5.00 13.67
N THR A 163 12.35 4.36 12.60
CA THR A 163 11.23 4.81 11.78
C THR A 163 10.06 3.85 11.93
N LEU A 164 8.87 4.40 12.19
CA LEU A 164 7.60 3.69 12.11
C LEU A 164 7.08 3.74 10.68
N LEU A 165 7.18 2.62 9.98
CA LEU A 165 6.75 2.45 8.61
C LEU A 165 5.40 1.73 8.56
N VAL A 166 4.42 2.34 7.90
CA VAL A 166 3.11 1.73 7.64
C VAL A 166 3.09 1.21 6.21
N ILE A 167 2.85 -0.08 6.05
CA ILE A 167 2.85 -0.78 4.76
C ILE A 167 1.44 -1.27 4.46
N ASN A 168 0.98 -1.03 3.23
CA ASN A 168 -0.18 -1.69 2.65
C ASN A 168 0.32 -2.73 1.63
N GLY A 169 0.17 -4.01 1.94
CA GLY A 169 0.71 -5.08 1.11
C GLY A 169 -0.18 -6.31 1.04
N TYR A 170 0.02 -7.10 -0.01
CA TYR A 170 -0.51 -8.44 -0.17
C TYR A 170 0.50 -9.45 0.36
N LYS A 171 0.11 -10.16 1.42
CA LYS A 171 0.78 -11.38 1.85
C LYS A 171 0.26 -12.54 1.02
N LYS A 172 1.17 -13.47 0.69
CA LYS A 172 0.87 -14.64 -0.14
C LYS A 172 -0.44 -15.31 0.29
N ASN A 173 -1.38 -15.43 -0.64
CA ASN A 173 -2.67 -16.08 -0.43
C ASN A 173 -2.85 -17.19 -1.49
N GLU A 174 -3.71 -18.18 -1.22
CA GLU A 174 -4.04 -19.23 -2.19
C GLU A 174 -4.89 -18.73 -3.38
N LEU A 175 -5.54 -17.56 -3.25
CA LEU A 175 -6.44 -17.01 -4.26
C LEU A 175 -5.69 -16.13 -5.28
N PHE A 176 -5.43 -16.71 -6.45
CA PHE A 176 -4.67 -16.06 -7.53
C PHE A 176 -5.27 -14.74 -8.04
N TYR A 177 -6.60 -14.60 -8.15
CA TYR A 177 -7.19 -13.32 -8.56
C TYR A 177 -6.86 -12.17 -7.59
N LYS A 178 -6.68 -12.45 -6.28
CA LYS A 178 -6.29 -11.44 -5.30
C LYS A 178 -4.85 -10.99 -5.51
N GLN A 179 -3.96 -11.94 -5.83
CA GLN A 179 -2.59 -11.66 -6.23
C GLN A 179 -2.56 -10.72 -7.44
N LEU A 180 -3.33 -11.04 -8.48
CA LEU A 180 -3.42 -10.21 -9.69
C LEU A 180 -3.95 -8.80 -9.39
N MET A 181 -4.93 -8.66 -8.50
CA MET A 181 -5.43 -7.34 -8.08
C MET A 181 -4.35 -6.54 -7.34
N ALA A 182 -3.64 -7.15 -6.39
CA ALA A 182 -2.55 -6.48 -5.67
C ALA A 182 -1.41 -6.06 -6.60
N GLU A 183 -0.98 -6.95 -7.50
CA GLU A 183 0.03 -6.65 -8.51
C GLU A 183 -0.42 -5.52 -9.44
N SER A 184 -1.67 -5.57 -9.90
CA SER A 184 -2.22 -4.51 -10.75
C SER A 184 -2.20 -3.13 -10.08
N LYS A 185 -2.41 -3.06 -8.76
CA LYS A 185 -2.27 -1.82 -7.98
C LYS A 185 -0.82 -1.33 -7.95
N SER A 186 0.15 -2.23 -7.73
CA SER A 186 1.58 -1.87 -7.81
C SER A 186 1.92 -1.27 -9.17
N LEU A 187 1.53 -1.95 -10.25
CA LEU A 187 1.78 -1.50 -11.62
C LEU A 187 1.12 -0.17 -11.95
N LEU A 188 -0.07 0.11 -11.39
CA LEU A 188 -0.73 1.40 -11.53
C LEU A 188 0.12 2.52 -10.91
N ASN A 189 0.66 2.28 -9.72
CA ASN A 189 1.51 3.24 -9.01
C ASN A 189 2.88 3.42 -9.69
N GLU A 190 3.38 2.39 -10.40
CA GLU A 190 4.57 2.46 -11.26
C GLU A 190 4.30 3.03 -12.66
N GLU A 191 3.12 3.59 -12.91
CA GLU A 191 2.69 4.17 -14.19
C GLU A 191 2.65 3.18 -15.38
N LYS A 192 2.67 1.87 -15.09
CA LYS A 192 2.58 0.79 -16.09
C LYS A 192 1.12 0.51 -16.46
N TYR A 193 0.41 1.54 -16.93
CA TYR A 193 -1.06 1.55 -17.06
C TYR A 193 -1.62 0.43 -17.94
N LYS A 194 -1.03 0.14 -19.11
CA LYS A 194 -1.50 -0.94 -19.99
C LYS A 194 -1.42 -2.32 -19.32
N LEU A 195 -0.32 -2.58 -18.61
CA LEU A 195 -0.11 -3.86 -17.93
C LEU A 195 -1.02 -3.97 -16.71
N SER A 196 -1.13 -2.89 -15.92
CA SER A 196 -2.06 -2.81 -14.81
C SER A 196 -3.49 -3.09 -15.26
N TYR A 197 -3.95 -2.40 -16.31
CA TYR A 197 -5.28 -2.61 -16.90
C TYR A 197 -5.51 -4.07 -17.32
N PHE A 198 -4.52 -4.67 -18.00
CA PHE A 198 -4.60 -6.06 -18.42
C PHE A 198 -4.72 -7.00 -17.21
N LEU A 199 -3.91 -6.81 -16.16
CA LEU A 199 -3.99 -7.62 -14.94
C LEU A 199 -5.30 -7.42 -14.18
N VAL A 200 -5.86 -6.21 -14.13
CA VAL A 200 -7.20 -5.97 -13.56
C VAL A 200 -8.23 -6.84 -14.31
N TYR A 201 -8.18 -6.87 -15.65
CA TYR A 201 -9.11 -7.68 -16.43
C TYR A 201 -8.91 -9.18 -16.18
N SER A 202 -7.66 -9.66 -16.22
CA SER A 202 -7.33 -11.06 -15.93
C SER A 202 -7.73 -11.47 -14.51
N SER A 203 -7.65 -10.55 -13.55
CA SER A 203 -8.10 -10.79 -12.18
C SER A 203 -9.61 -11.00 -12.11
N LEU A 204 -10.41 -10.21 -12.85
CA LEU A 204 -11.86 -10.37 -12.93
C LEU A 204 -12.22 -11.70 -13.61
N GLU A 205 -11.53 -12.05 -14.70
CA GLU A 205 -11.72 -13.34 -15.38
C GLU A 205 -11.44 -14.52 -14.45
N ASN A 206 -10.29 -14.48 -13.76
CA ASN A 206 -9.90 -15.52 -12.81
C ASN A 206 -10.91 -15.63 -11.66
N TYR A 207 -11.34 -14.49 -11.10
CA TYR A 207 -12.35 -14.44 -10.05
C TYR A 207 -13.66 -15.11 -10.46
N VAL A 208 -14.22 -14.70 -11.61
CA VAL A 208 -15.49 -15.25 -12.12
C VAL A 208 -15.36 -16.75 -12.40
N ASN A 209 -14.28 -17.16 -13.08
CA ASN A 209 -14.06 -18.57 -13.39
C ASN A 209 -13.97 -19.40 -12.10
N LYS A 210 -13.20 -18.93 -11.11
CA LYS A 210 -13.05 -19.59 -9.81
C LYS A 210 -14.37 -19.70 -9.04
N LYS A 211 -15.21 -18.66 -9.05
CA LYS A 211 -16.49 -18.66 -8.33
C LYS A 211 -17.57 -19.51 -8.99
N LEU A 212 -17.46 -19.73 -10.29
CA LEU A 212 -18.34 -20.58 -11.06
C LEU A 212 -17.79 -21.99 -11.30
N ASN A 213 -16.53 -22.26 -10.94
CA ASN A 213 -15.78 -23.47 -11.33
C ASN A 213 -15.87 -23.73 -12.85
N SER A 214 -15.65 -22.68 -13.64
CA SER A 214 -15.90 -22.64 -15.08
C SER A 214 -14.63 -22.40 -15.92
N GLU A 215 -13.45 -22.73 -15.37
CA GLU A 215 -12.15 -22.53 -16.02
C GLU A 215 -12.07 -23.20 -17.39
N ASN A 216 -12.72 -24.36 -17.55
CA ASN A 216 -12.72 -25.16 -18.78
C ASN A 216 -13.98 -24.97 -19.65
N GLU A 217 -14.88 -24.06 -19.29
CA GLU A 217 -16.11 -23.84 -20.04
C GLU A 217 -15.90 -22.80 -21.15
N GLU A 218 -16.22 -23.15 -22.41
CA GLU A 218 -16.23 -22.24 -23.57
C GLU A 218 -17.50 -21.37 -23.61
N GLU A 219 -17.76 -20.64 -22.53
CA GLU A 219 -18.83 -19.66 -22.44
C GLU A 219 -18.25 -18.23 -22.61
N ARG A 220 -18.98 -17.33 -23.27
CA ARG A 220 -18.56 -15.93 -23.39
C ARG A 220 -18.42 -15.32 -22.00
N PHE A 221 -17.35 -14.55 -21.80
CA PHE A 221 -17.04 -14.03 -20.47
C PHE A 221 -18.15 -13.13 -19.89
N GLU A 222 -18.82 -12.34 -20.73
CA GLU A 222 -20.00 -11.53 -20.34
C GLU A 222 -21.14 -12.40 -19.76
N ASP A 223 -21.39 -13.55 -20.36
CA ASP A 223 -22.44 -14.48 -19.92
C ASP A 223 -22.07 -15.12 -18.57
N LYS A 224 -20.79 -15.50 -18.39
CA LYS A 224 -20.26 -15.97 -17.09
C LYS A 224 -20.40 -14.90 -16.01
N LEU A 225 -20.03 -13.65 -16.29
CA LEU A 225 -20.15 -12.54 -15.33
C LEU A 225 -21.61 -12.33 -14.92
N LYS A 226 -22.54 -12.35 -15.88
CA LYS A 226 -23.97 -12.23 -15.62
C LYS A 226 -24.51 -13.40 -14.81
N LYS A 227 -24.07 -14.63 -15.10
CA LYS A 227 -24.39 -15.86 -14.37
C LYS A 227 -23.94 -15.78 -12.91
N LEU A 228 -22.70 -15.32 -12.67
CA LEU A 228 -22.19 -15.07 -11.31
C LEU A 228 -23.06 -14.07 -10.55
N CYS A 229 -23.32 -12.90 -11.15
CA CYS A 229 -24.11 -11.87 -10.48
C CYS A 229 -25.54 -12.35 -10.19
N LYS A 230 -26.20 -13.08 -11.10
CA LYS A 230 -27.52 -13.69 -10.86
C LYS A 230 -27.53 -14.72 -9.72
N LYS A 231 -26.43 -15.44 -9.54
CA LYS A 231 -26.29 -16.43 -8.47
C LYS A 231 -26.28 -15.78 -7.08
N ASN A 232 -25.65 -14.62 -6.96
CA ASN A 232 -25.44 -13.95 -5.67
C ASN A 232 -26.45 -12.82 -5.40
N ILE A 233 -27.05 -12.24 -6.46
CA ILE A 233 -27.96 -11.09 -6.36
C ILE A 233 -29.36 -11.51 -6.82
N SER A 234 -30.31 -11.51 -5.88
CA SER A 234 -31.69 -11.98 -6.12
C SER A 234 -32.43 -11.20 -7.21
N ASN A 235 -32.21 -9.89 -7.30
CA ASN A 235 -32.77 -9.05 -8.36
C ASN A 235 -31.74 -8.00 -8.82
N LEU A 236 -31.08 -8.30 -9.94
CA LEU A 236 -30.04 -7.46 -10.54
C LEU A 236 -30.53 -6.04 -10.88
N ASN A 237 -31.76 -5.90 -11.37
CA ASN A 237 -32.27 -4.60 -11.81
C ASN A 237 -32.52 -3.66 -10.63
N SER A 238 -32.87 -4.20 -9.46
CA SER A 238 -33.04 -3.42 -8.24
C SER A 238 -31.76 -3.21 -7.44
N HIS A 239 -30.69 -3.96 -7.75
CA HIS A 239 -29.45 -3.87 -6.99
C HIS A 239 -28.68 -2.61 -7.38
N GLN A 240 -28.64 -1.64 -6.46
CA GLN A 240 -28.20 -0.28 -6.74
C GLN A 240 -26.81 -0.18 -7.40
N ILE A 241 -25.82 -0.88 -6.83
CA ILE A 241 -24.43 -0.80 -7.33
C ILE A 241 -24.34 -1.43 -8.72
N TYR A 242 -24.74 -2.71 -8.84
CA TYR A 242 -24.76 -3.45 -10.11
C TYR A 242 -25.41 -2.67 -11.26
N SER A 243 -26.65 -2.19 -11.06
CA SER A 243 -27.39 -1.49 -12.12
C SER A 243 -26.77 -0.15 -12.50
N SER A 244 -25.93 0.44 -11.63
CA SER A 244 -25.22 1.70 -11.90
C SER A 244 -23.92 1.53 -12.67
N ILE A 245 -23.29 0.35 -12.62
CA ILE A 245 -21.94 0.16 -13.17
C ILE A 245 -21.90 -0.79 -14.37
N ILE A 246 -22.82 -1.76 -14.46
CA ILE A 246 -22.70 -2.89 -15.40
C ILE A 246 -22.60 -2.47 -16.88
N SER A 247 -23.19 -1.34 -17.27
CA SER A 247 -23.12 -0.82 -18.65
C SER A 247 -21.70 -0.48 -19.10
N GLU A 248 -20.78 -0.19 -18.17
CA GLU A 248 -19.38 0.16 -18.48
C GLU A 248 -18.56 -1.07 -18.91
N PHE A 249 -19.03 -2.30 -18.68
CA PHE A 249 -18.29 -3.54 -18.93
C PHE A 249 -17.80 -3.71 -20.37
N LYS A 250 -18.65 -3.33 -21.33
CA LYS A 250 -18.37 -3.49 -22.76
C LYS A 250 -17.20 -2.61 -23.20
N ASP A 251 -17.15 -1.39 -22.68
CA ASP A 251 -16.07 -0.45 -22.97
C ASP A 251 -14.77 -0.99 -22.40
N TYR A 252 -14.80 -1.52 -21.17
CA TYR A 252 -13.61 -2.08 -20.55
C TYR A 252 -13.04 -3.30 -21.32
N THR A 253 -13.93 -4.15 -21.84
CA THR A 253 -13.55 -5.30 -22.67
C THR A 253 -12.94 -4.86 -24.00
N THR A 254 -13.46 -3.78 -24.60
CA THR A 254 -12.91 -3.23 -25.85
C THR A 254 -11.48 -2.75 -25.65
N VAL A 255 -11.24 -1.98 -24.58
CA VAL A 255 -9.88 -1.50 -24.24
C VAL A 255 -8.93 -2.67 -23.98
N ARG A 256 -9.36 -3.70 -23.23
CA ARG A 256 -8.53 -4.90 -23.01
C ARG A 256 -8.12 -5.58 -24.31
N ASN A 257 -9.05 -5.72 -25.25
CA ASN A 257 -8.76 -6.34 -26.55
C ASN A 257 -7.78 -5.48 -27.37
N ASP A 258 -7.92 -4.16 -27.31
CA ASP A 258 -7.01 -3.25 -27.99
C ASP A 258 -5.58 -3.33 -27.42
N ILE A 259 -5.43 -3.50 -26.11
CA ILE A 259 -4.14 -3.80 -25.47
C ILE A 259 -3.59 -5.14 -25.98
N ALA A 260 -4.41 -6.20 -25.94
CA ALA A 260 -3.99 -7.56 -26.31
C ALA A 260 -3.55 -7.66 -27.78
N HIS A 261 -4.18 -6.89 -28.67
CA HIS A 261 -3.80 -6.80 -30.08
C HIS A 261 -2.61 -5.85 -30.35
N GLY A 262 -2.04 -5.24 -29.31
CA GLY A 262 -0.86 -4.39 -29.45
C GLY A 262 -1.08 -3.16 -30.31
N LYS A 263 -2.29 -2.55 -30.28
CA LYS A 263 -2.56 -1.33 -31.04
C LYS A 263 -1.59 -0.22 -30.61
N LYS A 264 -0.75 0.23 -31.55
CA LYS A 264 0.38 1.14 -31.29
C LYS A 264 -0.05 2.48 -30.69
N ASP A 265 -1.19 3.01 -31.13
CA ASP A 265 -1.66 4.35 -30.76
C ASP A 265 -2.58 4.36 -29.53
N LEU A 266 -2.80 3.20 -28.89
CA LEU A 266 -3.61 3.14 -27.68
C LEU A 266 -2.83 3.81 -26.53
N VAL A 267 -3.35 4.91 -26.00
CA VAL A 267 -2.88 5.55 -24.77
C VAL A 267 -3.90 5.27 -23.68
N ILE A 268 -3.45 4.74 -22.55
CA ILE A 268 -4.28 4.50 -21.36
C ILE A 268 -3.75 5.40 -20.25
N THR A 269 -4.64 6.13 -19.62
CA THR A 269 -4.35 7.07 -18.54
C THR A 269 -4.52 6.44 -17.16
N ASN A 270 -3.88 7.01 -16.13
CA ASN A 270 -4.14 6.63 -14.73
C ASN A 270 -5.64 6.58 -14.43
N LYS A 271 -6.39 7.62 -14.82
CA LYS A 271 -7.82 7.74 -14.57
C LYS A 271 -8.62 6.56 -15.12
N GLU A 272 -8.33 6.13 -16.34
CA GLU A 272 -9.02 4.99 -16.97
C GLU A 272 -8.75 3.68 -16.24
N VAL A 273 -7.49 3.42 -15.85
CA VAL A 273 -7.14 2.22 -15.07
C VAL A 273 -7.79 2.28 -13.69
N THR A 274 -7.72 3.42 -13.01
CA THR A 274 -8.31 3.62 -11.67
C THR A 274 -9.83 3.43 -11.69
N MET A 275 -10.52 3.92 -12.72
CA MET A 275 -11.97 3.70 -12.88
C MET A 275 -12.30 2.24 -13.14
N PHE A 276 -11.56 1.58 -14.04
CA PHE A 276 -11.78 0.16 -14.32
C PHE A 276 -11.48 -0.70 -13.09
N PHE A 277 -10.45 -0.37 -12.33
CA PHE A 277 -10.10 -1.10 -11.13
C PHE A 277 -11.17 -0.96 -10.05
N ASN A 278 -11.67 0.26 -9.82
CA ASN A 278 -12.83 0.50 -8.95
C ASN A 278 -14.05 -0.30 -9.42
N TYR A 279 -14.32 -0.33 -10.73
CA TYR A 279 -15.41 -1.13 -11.29
C TYR A 279 -15.27 -2.62 -10.92
N VAL A 280 -14.08 -3.21 -11.08
CA VAL A 280 -13.81 -4.60 -10.73
C VAL A 280 -13.96 -4.83 -9.22
N LEU A 281 -13.40 -3.96 -8.38
CA LEU A 281 -13.51 -4.08 -6.93
C LEU A 281 -14.97 -3.99 -6.46
N LEU A 282 -15.76 -3.08 -7.03
CA LEU A 282 -17.19 -2.96 -6.76
C LEU A 282 -17.95 -4.23 -7.18
N LEU A 283 -17.63 -4.82 -8.34
CA LEU A 283 -18.22 -6.09 -8.76
C LEU A 283 -17.90 -7.24 -7.81
N VAL A 284 -16.67 -7.31 -7.32
CA VAL A 284 -16.27 -8.36 -6.36
C VAL A 284 -16.98 -8.14 -5.03
N ILE A 285 -17.03 -6.90 -4.53
CA ILE A 285 -17.73 -6.52 -3.29
C ILE A 285 -19.18 -7.01 -3.31
N ILE A 286 -19.96 -6.68 -4.33
CA ILE A 286 -21.40 -7.04 -4.38
C ILE A 286 -21.64 -8.56 -4.49
N ASN A 287 -20.61 -9.34 -4.81
CA ASN A 287 -20.69 -10.80 -4.93
C ASN A 287 -20.07 -11.53 -3.74
N GLU A 288 -19.20 -10.89 -2.94
CA GLU A 288 -18.50 -11.49 -1.80
C GLU A 288 -19.02 -11.02 -0.45
N THR A 289 -19.65 -9.84 -0.38
CA THR A 289 -20.07 -9.21 0.87
C THR A 289 -21.57 -8.97 0.92
N SER A 290 -22.06 -8.49 2.06
CA SER A 290 -23.47 -8.10 2.22
C SER A 290 -23.77 -6.68 1.75
N ILE A 291 -22.77 -5.94 1.24
CA ILE A 291 -22.88 -4.52 0.84
C ILE A 291 -23.71 -4.40 -0.44
N LYS A 292 -24.78 -3.59 -0.39
CA LYS A 292 -25.74 -3.46 -1.51
C LYS A 292 -25.83 -2.05 -2.07
N THR A 293 -25.40 -1.04 -1.31
CA THR A 293 -25.59 0.37 -1.63
C THR A 293 -24.28 1.16 -1.59
N PHE A 294 -24.23 2.27 -2.32
CA PHE A 294 -23.10 3.20 -2.25
C PHE A 294 -22.99 3.91 -0.91
N LYS A 295 -24.06 3.93 -0.10
CA LYS A 295 -24.04 4.52 1.25
C LYS A 295 -23.18 3.67 2.18
N GLU A 296 -23.40 2.35 2.17
CA GLU A 296 -22.60 1.40 2.95
C GLU A 296 -21.11 1.45 2.56
N ILE A 297 -20.80 1.55 1.25
CA ILE A 297 -19.40 1.71 0.81
C ILE A 297 -18.78 2.99 1.35
N TYR A 298 -19.54 4.07 1.33
CA TYR A 298 -19.07 5.36 1.81
C TYR A 298 -18.85 5.36 3.33
N GLU A 299 -19.67 4.63 4.09
CA GLU A 299 -19.49 4.44 5.53
C GLU A 299 -18.22 3.67 5.89
N ILE A 300 -17.71 2.80 5.00
CA ILE A 300 -16.42 2.10 5.16
C ILE A 300 -15.24 2.96 4.68
N TYR A 301 -15.51 3.93 3.80
CA TYR A 301 -14.50 4.82 3.22
C TYR A 301 -14.11 5.99 4.14
N GLU A 302 -15.05 6.47 4.94
CA GLU A 302 -14.82 7.50 5.98
C GLU A 302 -13.94 6.94 7.10
#